data_AF-A0A939HWA9-F1
#
_entry.id   AF-A0A939HWA9-F1
#
_cell.length_a   1.000
_cell.length_b   1.000
_cell.length_c   1.000
_cell.angle_alpha   90.00
_cell.angle_beta   90.00
_cell.angle_gamma   90.00
#
_symmetry.space_group_name_H-M   'P 1'
#
loop_
_entity.id
_entity.type
_entity.pdbx_description
1 polymer ?
#
loop_
_entity_poly.entity_id
_entity_poly.type
_entity_poly.pdbx_seq_one_letter_code
_entity_poly.pdbx_strand_id
1 'polypeptide(L)'
;MNNHQISKTNDLNQLRGMDEKDILTLSQLEAFLARVPSTSEENDLLDVNDYAALRALYTSTNGSNWKKKTGWDFSSETPPPAEVVSDWHGVTVEEGRVTKIELNRNNLSGMLPSELGDLSNLQKLRLQSNALSGTIPSELGSLGNLQDLGLYNNSLSGTLPSWIVSISDLQFLGLSKNDFHGTVPSEYSELGNLRQLGLAQNSLSGTLPS
;
A
#
# COMPACT_ATOMS: atom_id res chain seq x y z
N MET A 1 20.26 -18.25 44.99
CA MET A 1 19.15 -19.22 45.11
C MET A 1 17.87 -18.42 45.34
N ASN A 2 16.86 -18.31 44.49
CA ASN A 2 16.60 -18.76 43.13
C ASN A 2 15.68 -17.71 42.50
N ASN A 3 15.99 -17.27 41.28
CA ASN A 3 15.02 -16.64 40.39
C ASN A 3 13.89 -17.65 40.12
N HIS A 4 12.63 -17.25 40.30
CA HIS A 4 11.50 -17.91 39.65
C HIS A 4 11.03 -17.03 38.51
N GLN A 5 11.40 -17.45 37.30
CA GLN A 5 10.81 -17.04 36.05
C GLN A 5 9.30 -17.30 36.11
N ILE A 6 8.48 -16.29 35.85
CA ILE A 6 7.09 -16.49 35.48
C ILE A 6 7.10 -16.86 34.00
N SER A 7 6.86 -18.14 33.74
CA SER A 7 6.77 -18.74 32.40
C SER A 7 5.61 -18.13 31.62
N LYS A 8 5.90 -17.38 30.55
CA LYS A 8 4.96 -17.04 29.48
C LYS A 8 4.74 -18.29 28.63
N THR A 9 3.76 -19.13 28.98
CA THR A 9 3.36 -20.26 28.14
C THR A 9 1.87 -20.56 28.28
N ASN A 10 1.14 -20.29 27.20
CA ASN A 10 -0.04 -21.04 26.71
C ASN A 10 -1.26 -21.18 27.64
N ASP A 11 -2.07 -20.12 27.74
CA ASP A 11 -3.44 -20.22 28.29
C ASP A 11 -4.49 -20.75 27.31
N LEU A 12 -4.14 -20.95 26.03
CA LEU A 12 -5.06 -21.60 25.06
C LEU A 12 -5.32 -23.09 25.36
N ASN A 13 -4.46 -23.73 26.16
CA ASN A 13 -4.65 -25.14 26.56
C ASN A 13 -5.66 -25.32 27.71
N GLN A 14 -6.11 -24.26 28.38
CA GLN A 14 -7.16 -24.38 29.40
C GLN A 14 -8.57 -24.54 28.81
N LEU A 15 -8.75 -24.25 27.52
CA LEU A 15 -10.04 -24.38 26.83
C LEU A 15 -10.30 -25.78 26.26
N ARG A 16 -9.31 -26.68 26.24
CA ARG A 16 -9.39 -27.94 25.48
C ARG A 16 -10.02 -29.12 26.23
N GLY A 17 -10.74 -28.86 27.33
CA GLY A 17 -11.33 -29.91 28.17
C GLY A 17 -12.64 -29.51 28.88
N MET A 18 -13.35 -28.50 28.39
CA MET A 18 -14.59 -28.00 29.00
C MET A 18 -15.81 -28.67 28.33
N ASP A 19 -16.61 -29.41 29.10
CA ASP A 19 -17.86 -30.05 28.65
C ASP A 19 -18.92 -28.98 28.32
N GLU A 20 -19.96 -29.33 27.54
CA GLU A 20 -21.08 -28.43 27.12
C GLU A 20 -21.81 -27.68 28.26
N LYS A 21 -21.50 -27.96 29.52
CA LYS A 21 -22.04 -27.27 30.72
C LYS A 21 -21.18 -26.09 31.19
N ASP A 22 -20.00 -25.91 30.61
CA ASP A 22 -19.05 -24.84 30.93
C ASP A 22 -19.03 -23.74 29.85
N ILE A 23 -20.17 -23.52 29.16
CA ILE A 23 -20.32 -22.38 28.27
C ILE A 23 -20.24 -21.11 29.11
N LEU A 24 -19.16 -20.35 28.94
CA LEU A 24 -18.99 -19.04 29.55
C LEU A 24 -20.26 -18.21 29.31
N THR A 25 -20.86 -17.69 30.37
CA THR A 25 -21.97 -16.73 30.21
C THR A 25 -21.44 -15.49 29.49
N LEU A 26 -22.31 -14.77 28.78
CA LEU A 26 -21.93 -13.53 28.09
C LEU A 26 -21.18 -12.57 29.04
N SER A 27 -21.63 -12.48 30.29
CA SER A 27 -21.00 -11.69 31.34
C SER A 27 -19.63 -12.20 31.81
N GLN A 28 -19.38 -13.51 31.77
CA GLN A 28 -18.07 -14.10 32.08
C GLN A 28 -17.09 -13.87 30.93
N LEU A 29 -17.57 -13.94 29.68
CA LEU A 29 -16.78 -13.60 28.50
C LEU A 29 -16.43 -12.11 28.49
N GLU A 30 -17.40 -11.23 28.76
CA GLU A 30 -17.17 -9.79 28.89
C GLU A 30 -16.21 -9.46 30.03
N ALA A 31 -16.36 -10.10 31.19
CA ALA A 31 -15.42 -9.93 32.31
C ALA A 31 -14.02 -10.42 31.93
N PHE A 32 -13.90 -11.54 31.22
CA PHE A 32 -12.62 -12.05 30.72
C PHE A 32 -11.98 -11.06 29.74
N LEU A 33 -12.72 -10.56 28.76
CA LEU A 33 -12.28 -9.53 27.81
C LEU A 33 -11.89 -8.22 28.52
N ALA A 34 -12.59 -7.83 29.59
CA ALA A 34 -12.27 -6.65 30.39
C ALA A 34 -11.01 -6.83 31.29
N ARG A 35 -10.52 -8.07 31.47
CA ARG A 35 -9.30 -8.41 32.21
C ARG A 35 -8.12 -8.70 31.30
N VAL A 36 -8.37 -8.91 30.01
CA VAL A 36 -7.33 -8.75 28.98
C VAL A 36 -6.93 -7.28 29.06
N PRO A 37 -5.67 -6.94 29.37
CA PRO A 37 -5.24 -5.55 29.28
C PRO A 37 -5.62 -5.07 27.88
N SER A 38 -6.33 -3.95 27.77
CA SER A 38 -6.46 -3.25 26.49
C SER A 38 -5.04 -2.85 26.09
N THR A 39 -4.29 -3.76 25.49
CA THR A 39 -2.96 -3.46 25.04
C THR A 39 -3.17 -2.43 23.95
N SER A 40 -2.57 -1.27 24.13
CA SER A 40 -2.40 -0.26 23.09
C SER A 40 -1.76 -0.83 21.82
N GLU A 41 -1.27 -2.08 21.85
CA GLU A 41 -0.68 -2.82 20.74
C GLU A 41 -1.58 -2.91 19.50
N GLU A 42 -2.91 -2.92 19.62
CA GLU A 42 -3.79 -3.01 18.42
C GLU A 42 -3.90 -1.68 17.66
N ASN A 43 -3.73 -0.54 18.35
CA ASN A 43 -3.71 0.79 17.74
C ASN A 43 -2.33 1.19 17.16
N ASP A 44 -1.29 0.38 17.40
CA ASP A 44 0.08 0.65 16.95
C ASP A 44 0.46 -0.18 15.71
N LEU A 45 -0.38 -1.11 15.25
CA LEU A 45 -0.12 -1.92 14.05
C LEU A 45 -0.34 -1.12 12.77
N LEU A 46 0.40 -1.52 11.72
CA LEU A 46 0.04 -1.11 10.36
C LEU A 46 -1.31 -1.74 9.97
N ASP A 47 -2.14 -0.97 9.27
CA ASP A 47 -3.37 -1.48 8.66
C ASP A 47 -3.11 -2.72 7.80
N VAL A 48 -4.00 -3.70 7.92
CA VAL A 48 -3.86 -5.01 7.26
C VAL A 48 -3.92 -4.92 5.74
N ASN A 49 -4.72 -4.02 5.19
CA ASN A 49 -4.81 -3.80 3.75
C ASN A 49 -3.56 -3.09 3.25
N ASP A 50 -3.05 -2.13 4.02
CA ASP A 50 -1.79 -1.47 3.69
C ASP A 50 -0.62 -2.46 3.69
N TYR A 51 -0.54 -3.35 4.67
CA TYR A 51 0.45 -4.43 4.69
C TYR A 51 0.32 -5.37 3.49
N ALA A 52 -0.91 -5.75 3.12
CA ALA A 52 -1.19 -6.60 1.97
C ALA A 52 -0.77 -5.93 0.65
N ALA A 53 -1.05 -4.63 0.49
CA ALA A 53 -0.66 -3.84 -0.67
C ALA A 53 0.87 -3.70 -0.79
N LEU A 54 1.58 -3.44 0.32
CA LEU A 54 3.04 -3.44 0.35
C LEU A 54 3.61 -4.82 -0.05
N ARG A 55 3.02 -5.90 0.47
CA ARG A 55 3.42 -7.27 0.11
C ARG A 55 3.21 -7.54 -1.37
N ALA A 56 2.05 -7.16 -1.92
CA ALA A 56 1.73 -7.31 -3.32
C ALA A 56 2.70 -6.51 -4.20
N LEU A 57 3.05 -5.27 -3.81
CA LEU A 57 4.06 -4.47 -4.52
C LEU A 57 5.42 -5.17 -4.54
N TYR A 58 5.86 -5.67 -3.38
CA TYR A 58 7.12 -6.40 -3.27
C TYR A 58 7.16 -7.65 -4.15
N THR A 59 6.11 -8.47 -4.13
CA THR A 59 6.08 -9.73 -4.89
C THR A 59 5.94 -9.49 -6.40
N SER A 60 5.02 -8.63 -6.82
CA SER A 60 4.73 -8.36 -8.23
C SER A 60 5.84 -7.62 -8.97
N THR A 61 6.70 -6.88 -8.25
CA THR A 61 7.76 -6.08 -8.85
C THR A 61 9.18 -6.60 -8.54
N ASN A 62 9.30 -7.90 -8.27
CA ASN A 62 10.57 -8.60 -8.09
C ASN A 62 11.41 -8.05 -6.91
N GLY A 63 10.75 -7.90 -5.76
CA GLY A 63 11.26 -7.35 -4.50
C GLY A 63 12.64 -7.81 -4.07
N SER A 64 12.92 -9.11 -4.25
CA SER A 64 14.21 -9.72 -3.91
C SER A 64 15.39 -9.06 -4.65
N ASN A 65 15.16 -8.52 -5.85
CA ASN A 65 16.15 -7.91 -6.73
C ASN A 65 16.16 -6.37 -6.71
N TRP A 66 15.40 -5.74 -5.81
CA TRP A 66 15.48 -4.29 -5.62
C TRP A 66 16.84 -3.86 -5.08
N LYS A 67 17.30 -2.65 -5.47
CA LYS A 67 18.58 -2.08 -5.02
C LYS A 67 18.59 -1.78 -3.52
N LYS A 68 17.51 -1.17 -3.03
CA LYS A 68 17.26 -0.84 -1.63
C LYS A 68 15.93 -1.47 -1.23
N LYS A 69 15.97 -2.33 -0.22
CA LYS A 69 14.82 -3.06 0.30
C LYS A 69 14.88 -3.22 1.82
N THR A 70 15.59 -2.32 2.49
CA THR A 70 15.65 -2.29 3.96
C THR A 70 14.23 -2.25 4.51
N GLY A 71 13.91 -3.13 5.46
CA GLY A 71 12.60 -3.23 6.09
C GLY A 71 11.57 -4.05 5.32
N TRP A 72 11.67 -4.20 3.99
CA TRP A 72 10.72 -4.96 3.16
C TRP A 72 10.83 -6.49 3.38
N ASP A 73 10.48 -6.92 4.58
CA ASP A 73 10.45 -8.30 5.05
C ASP A 73 9.00 -8.71 5.31
N PHE A 74 8.55 -9.74 4.59
CA PHE A 74 7.21 -10.32 4.70
C PHE A 74 7.27 -11.76 5.21
N SER A 75 8.26 -12.08 6.05
CA SER A 75 8.35 -13.37 6.75
C SER A 75 7.21 -13.57 7.76
N SER A 76 6.59 -12.49 8.23
CA SER A 76 5.40 -12.50 9.09
C SER A 76 4.10 -12.48 8.28
N GLU A 77 3.12 -13.29 8.67
CA GLU A 77 1.77 -13.23 8.12
C GLU A 77 0.96 -12.04 8.66
N THR A 78 1.28 -11.57 9.87
CA THR A 78 0.60 -10.43 10.50
C THR A 78 1.37 -9.13 10.26
N PRO A 79 0.66 -7.98 10.11
CA PRO A 79 1.30 -6.67 9.99
C PRO A 79 2.23 -6.37 11.17
N PRO A 80 3.43 -5.83 10.94
CA PRO A 80 4.27 -5.31 12.01
C PRO A 80 3.72 -3.95 12.53
N PRO A 81 4.24 -3.47 13.68
CA PRO A 81 3.93 -2.11 14.16
C PRO A 81 4.24 -1.04 13.12
N ALA A 82 3.42 0.00 13.07
CA ALA A 82 3.55 1.13 12.15
C ALA A 82 4.91 1.85 12.29
N GLU A 83 5.46 1.89 13.50
CA GLU A 83 6.81 2.41 13.76
C GLU A 83 7.91 1.60 13.04
N VAL A 84 7.77 0.28 12.97
CA VAL A 84 8.71 -0.60 12.27
C VAL A 84 8.61 -0.37 10.76
N VAL A 85 7.39 -0.20 10.25
CA VAL A 85 7.15 0.07 8.82
C VAL A 85 7.67 1.45 8.42
N SER A 86 7.67 2.41 9.35
CA SER A 86 8.22 3.75 9.11
C SER A 86 9.74 3.74 8.85
N ASP A 87 10.44 2.68 9.26
CA ASP A 87 11.86 2.47 8.94
C ASP A 87 12.08 1.77 7.59
N TRP A 88 11.02 1.32 6.92
CA TRP A 88 11.13 0.67 5.62
C TRP A 88 11.57 1.66 4.55
N HIS A 89 12.48 1.21 3.69
CA HIS A 89 13.01 2.08 2.65
C HIS A 89 11.90 2.58 1.74
N GLY A 90 11.71 3.90 1.71
CA GLY A 90 10.77 4.56 0.82
C GLY A 90 9.32 4.47 1.27
N VAL A 91 9.02 4.04 2.50
CA VAL A 91 7.65 4.04 3.04
C VAL A 91 7.53 5.14 4.10
N THR A 92 6.40 5.83 4.14
CA THR A 92 6.01 6.72 5.25
C THR A 92 4.65 6.28 5.76
N VAL A 93 4.52 6.17 7.08
CA VAL A 93 3.30 5.78 7.77
C VAL A 93 2.87 6.91 8.70
N GLU A 94 1.59 7.24 8.70
CA GLU A 94 0.97 8.20 9.61
C GLU A 94 -0.29 7.54 10.18
N GLU A 95 -0.43 7.50 11.51
CA GLU A 95 -1.58 6.91 12.20
C GLU A 95 -1.91 5.48 11.75
N GLY A 96 -0.88 4.63 11.59
CA GLY A 96 -1.04 3.24 11.18
C GLY A 96 -1.33 3.02 9.69
N ARG A 97 -1.35 4.09 8.88
CA ARG A 97 -1.63 4.03 7.43
C ARG A 97 -0.46 4.53 6.58
N VAL A 98 -0.19 3.88 5.45
CA VAL A 98 0.82 4.30 4.48
C VAL A 98 0.35 5.56 3.76
N THR A 99 1.13 6.63 3.89
CA THR A 99 0.86 7.91 3.22
C THR A 99 1.79 8.17 2.05
N LYS A 100 2.98 7.56 2.01
CA LYS A 100 3.96 7.77 0.93
C LYS A 100 4.69 6.47 0.58
N ILE A 101 4.85 6.23 -0.71
CA ILE A 101 5.74 5.20 -1.27
C ILE A 101 6.68 5.87 -2.29
N GLU A 102 7.98 5.89 -2.01
CA GLU A 102 9.03 6.51 -2.82
C GLU A 102 10.16 5.50 -3.12
N LEU A 103 9.98 4.69 -4.16
CA LEU A 103 10.90 3.63 -4.60
C LEU A 103 11.52 3.94 -5.97
N ASN A 104 11.75 5.21 -6.26
CA ASN A 104 12.34 5.65 -7.52
C ASN A 104 13.77 5.13 -7.72
N ARG A 105 14.14 4.78 -8.95
CA ARG A 105 15.51 4.29 -9.29
C ARG A 105 15.94 3.05 -8.51
N ASN A 106 14.99 2.17 -8.16
CA ASN A 106 15.21 1.07 -7.23
C ASN A 106 15.21 -0.34 -7.87
N ASN A 107 15.20 -0.43 -9.20
CA ASN A 107 15.22 -1.69 -9.95
C ASN A 107 13.95 -2.54 -9.75
N LEU A 108 12.79 -1.90 -9.55
CA LEU A 108 11.50 -2.59 -9.60
C LEU A 108 11.26 -3.09 -11.02
N SER A 109 10.84 -4.34 -11.18
CA SER A 109 10.55 -4.95 -12.49
C SER A 109 9.34 -5.87 -12.39
N GLY A 110 8.40 -5.78 -13.32
CA GLY A 110 7.14 -6.53 -13.27
C GLY A 110 5.95 -5.62 -13.52
N MET A 111 4.78 -5.95 -12.96
CA MET A 111 3.55 -5.19 -13.11
C MET A 111 3.17 -4.49 -11.81
N LEU A 112 2.46 -3.36 -11.90
CA LEU A 112 1.82 -2.76 -10.73
C LEU A 112 0.66 -3.67 -10.27
N PRO A 113 0.57 -4.00 -8.97
CA PRO A 113 -0.53 -4.80 -8.44
C PRO A 113 -1.78 -3.93 -8.21
N SER A 114 -2.96 -4.52 -8.35
CA SER A 114 -4.25 -3.84 -8.11
C SER A 114 -4.44 -3.43 -6.66
N GLU A 115 -3.84 -4.17 -5.73
CA GLU A 115 -3.88 -3.96 -4.28
C GLU A 115 -3.29 -2.60 -3.86
N LEU A 116 -2.52 -1.93 -4.72
CA LEU A 116 -2.13 -0.53 -4.47
C LEU A 116 -3.34 0.39 -4.33
N GLY A 117 -4.50 0.04 -4.91
CA GLY A 117 -5.76 0.76 -4.74
C GLY A 117 -6.33 0.74 -3.32
N ASP A 118 -5.87 -0.18 -2.46
CA ASP A 118 -6.34 -0.33 -1.08
C ASP A 118 -5.66 0.64 -0.10
N LEU A 119 -4.60 1.33 -0.54
CA LEU A 119 -3.85 2.30 0.24
C LEU A 119 -4.64 3.63 0.39
N SER A 120 -5.76 3.60 1.10
CA SER A 120 -6.74 4.70 1.11
C SER A 120 -6.18 6.05 1.58
N ASN A 121 -5.09 6.07 2.35
CA ASN A 121 -4.45 7.28 2.85
C ASN A 121 -3.21 7.69 2.03
N LEU A 122 -2.93 7.02 0.92
CA LEU A 122 -1.76 7.30 0.10
C LEU A 122 -1.87 8.69 -0.55
N GLN A 123 -0.90 9.54 -0.25
CA GLN A 123 -0.78 10.89 -0.79
C GLN A 123 0.27 10.97 -1.90
N LYS A 124 1.27 10.09 -1.88
CA LYS A 124 2.39 10.11 -2.82
C LYS A 124 2.83 8.71 -3.24
N LEU A 125 2.84 8.46 -4.53
CA LEU A 125 3.35 7.24 -5.14
C LEU A 125 4.39 7.59 -6.21
N ARG A 126 5.66 7.36 -5.90
CA ARG A 126 6.81 7.67 -6.77
C ARG A 126 7.62 6.43 -7.07
N LEU A 127 7.39 5.89 -8.27
CA LEU A 127 8.03 4.68 -8.79
C LEU A 127 8.79 4.95 -10.10
N GLN A 128 9.13 6.21 -10.37
CA GLN A 128 9.84 6.59 -11.59
C GLN A 128 11.22 5.94 -11.74
N SER A 129 11.70 5.83 -12.97
CA SER A 129 13.02 5.29 -13.31
C SER A 129 13.24 3.87 -12.80
N ASN A 130 12.26 3.01 -13.01
CA ASN A 130 12.33 1.57 -12.77
C ASN A 130 12.13 0.82 -14.10
N ALA A 131 11.86 -0.48 -14.06
CA ALA A 131 11.56 -1.33 -15.20
C ALA A 131 10.14 -1.92 -15.08
N LEU A 132 9.18 -1.13 -14.59
CA LEU A 132 7.78 -1.52 -14.51
C LEU A 132 7.18 -1.64 -15.91
N SER A 133 6.25 -2.57 -16.08
CA SER A 133 5.64 -2.95 -17.35
C SER A 133 4.13 -3.21 -17.19
N GLY A 134 3.43 -3.40 -18.31
CA GLY A 134 1.98 -3.60 -18.31
C GLY A 134 1.19 -2.30 -18.14
N THR A 135 -0.09 -2.42 -17.85
CA THR A 135 -1.00 -1.27 -17.70
C THR A 135 -1.01 -0.74 -16.27
N ILE A 136 -1.50 0.50 -16.09
CA ILE A 136 -1.82 1.02 -14.76
C ILE A 136 -3.15 0.37 -14.30
N PRO A 137 -3.21 -0.33 -13.15
CA PRO A 137 -4.45 -0.95 -12.66
C PRO A 137 -5.54 0.09 -12.39
N SER A 138 -6.79 -0.24 -12.71
CA SER A 138 -7.93 0.68 -12.51
C SER A 138 -8.25 0.97 -11.05
N GLU A 139 -7.84 0.08 -10.16
CA GLU A 139 -8.04 0.16 -8.72
C GLU A 139 -7.28 1.35 -8.11
N LEU A 140 -6.25 1.87 -8.79
CA LEU A 140 -5.58 3.11 -8.36
C LEU A 140 -6.52 4.33 -8.41
N GLY A 141 -7.64 4.25 -9.14
CA GLY A 141 -8.70 5.27 -9.11
C GLY A 141 -9.40 5.39 -7.76
N SER A 142 -9.22 4.43 -6.84
CA SER A 142 -9.75 4.47 -5.46
C SER A 142 -8.89 5.33 -4.51
N LEU A 143 -7.70 5.78 -4.94
CA LEU A 143 -6.76 6.54 -4.10
C LEU A 143 -7.16 8.02 -3.99
N GLY A 144 -8.30 8.29 -3.34
CA GLY A 144 -8.89 9.64 -3.27
C GLY A 144 -8.00 10.72 -2.65
N ASN A 145 -7.02 10.34 -1.81
CA ASN A 145 -6.07 11.25 -1.16
C ASN A 145 -4.77 11.48 -1.96
N LEU A 146 -4.61 10.84 -3.13
CA LEU A 146 -3.36 10.88 -3.88
C LEU A 146 -3.13 12.24 -4.55
N GLN A 147 -1.99 12.85 -4.25
CA GLN A 147 -1.61 14.18 -4.73
C GLN A 147 -0.47 14.11 -5.76
N ASP A 148 0.38 13.09 -5.68
CA ASP A 148 1.58 12.95 -6.50
C ASP A 148 1.71 11.51 -7.02
N LEU A 149 1.50 11.34 -8.33
CA LEU A 149 1.70 10.08 -9.04
C LEU A 149 2.85 10.20 -10.03
N GLY A 150 4.00 9.64 -9.66
CA GLY A 150 5.21 9.61 -10.49
C GLY A 150 5.54 8.21 -11.00
N LEU A 151 5.21 7.94 -12.28
CA LEU A 151 5.48 6.67 -12.96
C LEU A 151 6.39 6.83 -14.20
N TYR A 152 6.96 8.01 -14.40
CA TYR A 152 7.77 8.32 -15.58
C TYR A 152 9.06 7.48 -15.67
N ASN A 153 9.56 7.27 -16.88
CA ASN A 153 10.77 6.48 -17.15
C ASN A 153 10.63 5.02 -16.68
N ASN A 154 9.64 4.33 -17.24
CA ASN A 154 9.38 2.89 -17.09
C ASN A 154 9.03 2.32 -18.49
N SER A 155 8.48 1.11 -18.55
CA SER A 155 7.97 0.45 -19.76
C SER A 155 6.46 0.15 -19.63
N LEU A 156 5.72 1.05 -18.96
CA LEU A 156 4.27 0.93 -18.82
C LEU A 156 3.60 1.18 -20.18
N SER A 157 2.51 0.46 -20.47
CA SER A 157 1.85 0.47 -21.76
C SER A 157 0.32 0.52 -21.63
N GLY A 158 -0.38 0.46 -22.77
CA GLY A 158 -1.83 0.61 -22.86
C GLY A 158 -2.26 2.06 -23.10
N THR A 159 -3.54 2.33 -22.89
CA THR A 159 -4.11 3.68 -23.00
C THR A 159 -3.99 4.44 -21.69
N LEU A 160 -3.99 5.78 -21.78
CA LEU A 160 -4.08 6.62 -20.59
C LEU A 160 -5.42 6.38 -19.86
N PRO A 161 -5.42 6.22 -18.53
CA PRO A 161 -6.61 5.88 -17.78
C PRO A 161 -7.54 7.07 -17.60
N SER A 162 -8.83 6.94 -17.97
CA SER A 162 -9.86 7.97 -17.70
C SER A 162 -10.22 8.07 -16.22
N TRP A 163 -10.14 6.97 -15.47
CA TRP A 163 -10.41 6.92 -14.02
C TRP A 163 -9.46 7.80 -13.18
N ILE A 164 -8.40 8.35 -13.76
CA ILE A 164 -7.51 9.31 -13.08
C ILE A 164 -8.30 10.53 -12.56
N VAL A 165 -9.43 10.86 -13.20
CA VAL A 165 -10.34 11.94 -12.78
C VAL A 165 -10.94 11.70 -11.39
N SER A 166 -11.05 10.45 -10.95
CA SER A 166 -11.53 10.09 -9.61
C SER A 166 -10.54 10.49 -8.51
N ILE A 167 -9.29 10.77 -8.86
CA ILE A 167 -8.25 11.23 -7.93
C ILE A 167 -8.31 12.78 -7.88
N SER A 168 -9.34 13.30 -7.22
CA SER A 168 -9.68 14.74 -7.24
C SER A 168 -8.58 15.65 -6.71
N ASP A 169 -7.72 15.14 -5.82
CA ASP A 169 -6.64 15.91 -5.18
C ASP A 169 -5.31 15.83 -5.93
N LEU A 170 -5.27 15.18 -7.10
CA LEU A 170 -4.04 14.99 -7.87
C LEU A 170 -3.46 16.33 -8.35
N GLN A 171 -2.22 16.61 -7.94
CA GLN A 171 -1.48 17.83 -8.29
C GLN A 171 -0.36 17.55 -9.29
N PHE A 172 0.26 16.37 -9.23
CA PHE A 172 1.33 15.96 -10.12
C PHE A 172 1.02 14.60 -10.76
N LEU A 173 1.01 14.55 -12.08
CA LEU A 173 0.90 13.32 -12.87
C LEU A 173 2.08 13.21 -13.84
N GLY A 174 3.04 12.34 -13.53
CA GLY A 174 4.22 12.09 -14.35
C GLY A 174 4.20 10.72 -15.02
N LEU A 175 3.85 10.65 -16.30
CA LEU A 175 3.79 9.43 -17.11
C LEU A 175 4.76 9.44 -18.30
N SER A 176 5.60 10.46 -18.43
CA SER A 176 6.57 10.60 -19.52
C SER A 176 7.54 9.42 -19.62
N LYS A 177 8.08 9.16 -20.82
CA LYS A 177 9.05 8.06 -21.06
C LYS A 177 8.48 6.70 -20.66
N ASN A 178 7.39 6.32 -21.31
CA ASN A 178 6.72 5.02 -21.23
C ASN A 178 6.25 4.65 -22.65
N ASP A 179 5.48 3.56 -22.77
CA ASP A 179 4.95 3.02 -24.02
C ASP A 179 3.42 3.24 -24.14
N PHE A 180 2.87 4.29 -23.51
CA PHE A 180 1.44 4.61 -23.60
C PHE A 180 1.05 5.01 -25.04
N HIS A 181 -0.13 4.59 -25.48
CA HIS A 181 -0.65 4.87 -26.82
C HIS A 181 -2.12 5.33 -26.79
N GLY A 182 -2.66 5.67 -27.96
CA GLY A 182 -4.02 6.22 -28.08
C GLY A 182 -4.05 7.72 -27.78
N THR A 183 -5.22 8.24 -27.41
CA THR A 183 -5.43 9.67 -27.18
C THR A 183 -5.37 10.04 -25.70
N VAL A 184 -5.17 11.32 -25.40
CA VAL A 184 -5.41 11.86 -24.06
C VAL A 184 -6.93 11.86 -23.81
N PRO A 185 -7.44 11.21 -22.73
CA PRO A 185 -8.87 11.19 -22.42
C PRO A 185 -9.40 12.60 -22.18
N SER A 186 -10.60 12.90 -22.67
CA SER A 186 -11.23 14.21 -22.50
C SER A 186 -11.48 14.58 -21.04
N GLU A 187 -11.66 13.56 -20.19
CA GLU A 187 -11.83 13.65 -18.75
C GLU A 187 -10.64 14.32 -18.05
N TYR A 188 -9.46 14.41 -18.69
CA TYR A 188 -8.30 15.08 -18.11
C TYR A 188 -8.52 16.60 -17.97
N SER A 189 -9.50 17.16 -18.68
CA SER A 189 -9.97 18.55 -18.50
C SER A 189 -10.65 18.78 -17.14
N GLU A 190 -11.12 17.72 -16.48
CA GLU A 190 -11.79 17.78 -15.17
C GLU A 190 -10.81 17.74 -13.98
N LEU A 191 -9.51 17.55 -14.23
CA LEU A 191 -8.46 17.50 -13.21
C LEU A 191 -8.13 18.90 -12.64
N GLY A 192 -9.07 19.52 -11.94
CA GLY A 192 -8.99 20.91 -11.48
C GLY A 192 -7.84 21.24 -10.51
N ASN A 193 -7.32 20.23 -9.80
CA ASN A 193 -6.18 20.39 -8.89
C ASN A 193 -4.83 20.13 -9.55
N LEU A 194 -4.80 19.65 -10.80
CA LEU A 194 -3.56 19.32 -11.48
C LEU A 194 -2.73 20.58 -11.72
N ARG A 195 -1.44 20.50 -11.41
CA ARG A 195 -0.45 21.57 -11.58
C ARG A 195 0.63 21.19 -12.58
N GLN A 196 0.90 19.89 -12.70
CA GLN A 196 1.91 19.39 -13.61
C GLN A 196 1.46 18.07 -14.25
N LEU A 197 1.47 18.05 -15.57
CA LEU A 197 1.17 16.90 -16.41
C LEU A 197 2.36 16.58 -17.30
N GLY A 198 2.99 15.42 -17.10
CA GLY A 198 4.09 14.92 -17.91
C GLY A 198 3.66 13.74 -18.77
N LEU A 199 3.43 13.97 -20.07
CA LEU A 199 3.06 12.92 -21.04
C LEU A 199 4.09 12.71 -22.15
N ALA A 200 5.14 13.54 -22.20
CA ALA A 200 6.15 13.51 -23.26
C ALA A 200 6.84 12.14 -23.38
N GLN A 201 7.32 11.81 -24.59
CA GLN A 201 8.03 10.55 -24.87
C GLN A 201 7.16 9.32 -24.56
N ASN A 202 5.99 9.28 -25.19
CA ASN A 202 5.08 8.14 -25.30
C ASN A 202 4.65 8.03 -26.78
N SER A 203 3.82 7.04 -27.11
CA SER A 203 3.23 6.84 -28.45
C SER A 203 1.80 7.41 -28.56
N LEU A 204 1.54 8.53 -27.86
CA LEU A 204 0.23 9.18 -27.85
C LEU A 204 -0.06 9.89 -29.18
N SER A 205 -1.33 9.92 -29.56
CA SER A 205 -1.84 10.55 -30.78
C SER A 205 -3.08 11.41 -30.49
N GLY A 206 -3.62 12.05 -31.54
CA GLY A 206 -4.79 12.91 -31.41
C GLY A 206 -4.47 14.33 -30.96
N THR A 207 -5.48 15.02 -30.46
CA THR A 207 -5.39 16.42 -29.98
C THR A 207 -5.49 16.46 -28.46
N LEU A 208 -4.94 17.50 -27.85
CA LEU A 208 -5.16 17.76 -26.44
C LEU A 208 -6.64 18.12 -26.21
N PRO A 209 -7.28 17.61 -25.13
CA PRO A 209 -8.62 18.02 -24.74
C PRO A 209 -8.68 19.55 -24.55
N SER A 210 -9.77 20.15 -25.02
CA SER A 210 -10.07 21.59 -24.90
C SER A 210 -10.50 21.98 -23.50
#